data_AF-A0A4D6J5V4-F1
#
_entry.id   AF-A0A4D6J5V4-F1
#
_cell.length_a   1.000
_cell.length_b   1.000
_cell.length_c   1.000
_cell.angle_alpha   90.00
_cell.angle_beta   90.00
_cell.angle_gamma   90.00
#
_symmetry.space_group_name_H-M   'P 1'
#
loop_
_entity.id
_entity.type
_entity.pdbx_description
1 polymer ?
#
loop_
_entity_poly.entity_id
_entity_poly.type
_entity_poly.pdbx_seq_one_letter_code
_entity_poly.pdbx_strand_id
1 'polypeptide(L)'
;MSKGLFHRAIAMSTLGTNQNQLPYQQNHLVFKQAQLLGCPTDTLDNIFECFYTKSAEDFGNSLSGFAEFFNDPILIWSPVVEVNHTNDNDEAFLVEQPFDIIRKRKANFVPFITGINKDELIGVVIEAEEQAQKGNALMYDKINRNWDIYTSISLGYTREEGRAARISNEWRMDYLKNRPLSLGNYQGLAQVYADGLINFPVHRFERLMAEYSSESVFKYFYVYQGCESFSKWSNGTNYGVVHKDELILLFKVGGFLPPCYKDWKNLERLGGIIEYFAKNGKPFSDNDPFYSSIEWQPTTLNEPKYLKIDEELTMENGIIYKRRMNDWEDQFPLNSIAV
;
A
#
# COMPACT_ATOMS: atom_id res chain seq x y z
N MET A 1 5.51 -5.60 -22.47
CA MET A 1 6.11 -4.27 -22.75
C MET A 1 7.40 -3.97 -21.96
N SER A 2 7.60 -4.43 -20.70
CA SER A 2 8.80 -4.08 -19.91
C SER A 2 9.91 -5.14 -19.84
N LYS A 3 9.74 -6.28 -20.52
CA LYS A 3 10.68 -7.42 -20.46
C LYS A 3 12.07 -7.01 -20.99
N GLY A 4 13.10 -7.21 -20.17
CA GLY A 4 14.48 -6.88 -20.53
C GLY A 4 14.87 -5.40 -20.43
N LEU A 5 13.97 -4.51 -20.00
CA LEU A 5 14.27 -3.07 -19.83
C LEU A 5 14.90 -2.73 -18.47
N PHE A 6 14.84 -3.65 -17.52
CA PHE A 6 15.41 -3.52 -16.19
C PHE A 6 15.93 -4.87 -15.72
N HIS A 7 16.87 -4.83 -14.77
CA HIS A 7 17.57 -6.02 -14.28
C HIS A 7 17.32 -6.27 -12.80
N ARG A 8 16.68 -5.33 -12.09
CA ARG A 8 16.46 -5.30 -10.64
C ARG A 8 15.29 -4.38 -10.32
N ALA A 9 14.62 -4.61 -9.20
CA ALA A 9 13.51 -3.76 -8.77
C ALA A 9 13.49 -3.59 -7.24
N ILE A 10 13.10 -2.38 -6.80
CA ILE A 10 12.82 -2.06 -5.41
C ILE A 10 11.39 -1.54 -5.37
N ALA A 11 10.51 -2.17 -4.59
CA ALA A 11 9.16 -1.67 -4.34
C ALA A 11 8.99 -1.31 -2.86
N MET A 12 8.72 -0.03 -2.61
CA MET A 12 8.64 0.56 -1.28
C MET A 12 7.17 0.78 -0.94
N SER A 13 6.64 -0.01 -0.01
CA SER A 13 5.29 0.15 0.55
C SER A 13 4.12 0.08 -0.45
N THR A 14 3.67 -1.16 -0.73
CA THR A 14 2.54 -1.60 -1.58
C THR A 14 2.91 -2.03 -3.01
N LEU A 15 2.12 -2.95 -3.56
CA LEU A 15 2.31 -3.64 -4.84
C LEU A 15 0.96 -4.04 -5.44
N GLY A 16 0.92 -4.37 -6.74
CA GLY A 16 -0.32 -4.67 -7.47
C GLY A 16 -1.05 -5.98 -7.12
N THR A 17 -0.73 -6.62 -6.00
CA THR A 17 -1.34 -7.88 -5.54
C THR A 17 -2.28 -7.63 -4.37
N ASN A 18 -3.27 -6.78 -4.58
CA ASN A 18 -4.28 -6.43 -3.58
C ASN A 18 -5.17 -7.64 -3.19
N GLN A 19 -6.01 -7.43 -2.19
CA GLN A 19 -7.02 -8.37 -1.70
C GLN A 19 -8.02 -8.82 -2.79
N ASN A 20 -8.28 -7.96 -3.76
CA ASN A 20 -9.20 -8.21 -4.86
C ASN A 20 -8.50 -8.27 -6.21
N GLN A 21 -9.19 -8.90 -7.15
CA GLN A 21 -8.88 -8.80 -8.57
C GLN A 21 -9.00 -7.34 -9.03
N LEU A 22 -8.10 -6.93 -9.92
CA LEU A 22 -8.21 -5.65 -10.60
C LEU A 22 -9.46 -5.66 -11.49
N PRO A 23 -10.17 -4.52 -11.58
CA PRO A 23 -11.35 -4.41 -12.43
C PRO A 23 -10.99 -4.50 -13.90
N TYR A 24 -11.92 -4.93 -14.74
CA TYR A 24 -11.81 -4.86 -16.21
C TYR A 24 -12.31 -3.52 -16.77
N GLN A 25 -13.11 -2.79 -15.99
CA GLN A 25 -13.66 -1.48 -16.31
C GLN A 25 -14.04 -0.74 -15.03
N GLN A 26 -14.07 0.59 -15.09
CA GLN A 26 -14.45 1.44 -13.95
C GLN A 26 -15.56 2.44 -14.33
N ASN A 27 -16.56 2.01 -15.11
CA ASN A 27 -17.60 2.90 -15.62
C ASN A 27 -18.29 3.71 -14.51
N HIS A 28 -18.55 3.11 -13.35
CA HIS A 28 -19.13 3.83 -12.21
C HIS A 28 -18.33 5.09 -11.82
N LEU A 29 -16.99 5.06 -11.90
CA LEU A 29 -16.15 6.24 -11.68
C LEU A 29 -16.20 7.22 -12.86
N VAL A 30 -16.29 6.73 -14.10
CA VAL A 30 -16.48 7.57 -15.29
C VAL A 30 -17.79 8.37 -15.20
N PHE A 31 -18.89 7.71 -14.84
CA PHE A 31 -20.18 8.38 -14.61
C PHE A 31 -20.11 9.36 -13.43
N LYS A 32 -19.46 8.99 -12.33
CA LYS A 32 -19.26 9.91 -11.18
C LYS A 32 -18.44 11.13 -11.58
N GLN A 33 -17.37 10.95 -12.35
CA GLN A 33 -16.53 12.03 -12.87
C GLN A 33 -17.34 12.98 -13.75
N ALA A 34 -18.21 12.44 -14.61
CA ALA A 34 -19.11 13.24 -15.45
C ALA A 34 -20.08 14.08 -14.62
N GLN A 35 -20.67 13.51 -13.57
CA GLN A 35 -21.52 14.27 -12.65
C GLN A 35 -20.76 15.42 -11.99
N LEU A 36 -19.54 15.17 -11.51
CA LEU A 36 -18.72 16.18 -10.83
C LEU A 36 -18.29 17.33 -11.75
N LEU A 37 -18.12 17.05 -13.05
CA LEU A 37 -17.75 18.04 -14.06
C LEU A 37 -18.95 18.72 -14.73
N GLY A 38 -20.17 18.35 -14.36
CA GLY A 38 -21.40 18.84 -15.00
C GLY A 38 -21.55 18.38 -16.46
N CYS A 39 -21.01 17.20 -16.80
CA CYS A 39 -21.18 16.57 -18.10
C CYS A 39 -22.48 15.74 -18.17
N PRO A 40 -23.00 15.47 -19.39
CA PRO A 40 -24.06 14.49 -19.58
C PRO A 40 -23.68 13.12 -19.02
N THR A 41 -24.67 12.33 -18.61
CA THR A 41 -24.46 10.99 -18.02
C THR A 41 -25.36 9.93 -18.67
N ASP A 42 -25.80 10.18 -19.90
CA ASP A 42 -26.73 9.33 -20.63
C ASP A 42 -26.01 8.22 -21.42
N THR A 43 -24.88 8.53 -22.07
CA THR A 43 -24.04 7.55 -22.78
C THR A 43 -22.56 7.80 -22.52
N LEU A 44 -21.73 6.76 -22.68
CA LEU A 44 -20.27 6.91 -22.56
C LEU A 44 -19.72 7.87 -23.63
N ASP A 45 -20.22 7.80 -24.87
CA ASP A 45 -19.77 8.67 -25.96
C ASP A 45 -19.99 10.15 -25.62
N ASN A 46 -21.19 10.51 -25.14
CA ASN A 46 -21.49 11.89 -24.72
C ASN A 46 -20.65 12.34 -23.52
N ILE A 47 -20.34 11.41 -22.59
CA ILE A 47 -19.43 11.68 -21.48
C ILE A 47 -18.04 12.03 -22.03
N PHE A 48 -17.49 11.23 -22.94
CA PHE A 48 -16.17 11.47 -23.50
C PHE A 48 -16.11 12.72 -24.36
N GLU A 49 -17.12 13.01 -25.18
CA GLU A 49 -17.22 14.27 -25.91
C GLU A 49 -17.14 15.48 -24.97
N CYS A 50 -17.84 15.43 -23.83
CA CYS A 50 -17.76 16.47 -22.82
C CYS A 50 -16.38 16.49 -22.11
N PHE A 51 -15.80 15.34 -21.80
CA PHE A 51 -14.47 15.26 -21.19
C PHE A 51 -13.39 15.90 -22.06
N TYR A 52 -13.47 15.78 -23.38
CA TYR A 52 -12.56 16.44 -24.30
C TYR A 52 -12.67 17.97 -24.28
N THR A 53 -13.74 18.55 -23.72
CA THR A 53 -13.87 19.99 -23.51
C THR A 53 -13.40 20.48 -22.15
N LYS A 54 -13.03 19.57 -21.22
CA LYS A 54 -12.63 19.91 -19.85
C LYS A 54 -11.10 20.04 -19.75
N SER A 55 -10.65 20.92 -18.87
CA SER A 55 -9.22 21.06 -18.59
C SER A 55 -8.74 19.98 -17.62
N ALA A 56 -7.43 19.68 -17.62
CA ALA A 56 -6.84 18.79 -16.61
C ALA A 56 -7.04 19.32 -15.18
N GLU A 57 -7.10 20.64 -15.01
CA GLU A 57 -7.39 21.29 -13.73
C GLU A 57 -8.82 21.00 -13.26
N ASP A 58 -9.81 20.98 -14.16
CA ASP A 58 -11.18 20.62 -13.80
C ASP A 58 -11.25 19.20 -13.22
N PHE A 59 -10.54 18.25 -13.84
CA PHE A 59 -10.42 16.89 -13.31
C PHE A 59 -9.73 16.88 -11.95
N GLY A 60 -8.58 17.55 -11.81
CA GLY A 60 -7.84 17.62 -10.55
C GLY A 60 -8.67 18.21 -9.41
N ASN A 61 -9.36 19.32 -9.66
CA ASN A 61 -10.19 20.02 -8.67
C ASN A 61 -11.44 19.22 -8.28
N SER A 62 -11.90 18.29 -9.12
CA SER A 62 -13.06 17.45 -8.82
C SER A 62 -12.76 16.26 -7.89
N LEU A 63 -11.49 15.95 -7.61
CA LEU A 63 -11.08 14.71 -6.96
C LEU A 63 -11.72 14.50 -5.57
N SER A 64 -11.87 15.58 -4.79
CA SER A 64 -12.52 15.52 -3.47
C SER A 64 -14.00 15.11 -3.54
N GLY A 65 -14.66 15.31 -4.68
CA GLY A 65 -16.04 14.92 -4.93
C GLY A 65 -16.28 13.41 -5.01
N PHE A 66 -15.21 12.61 -5.06
CA PHE A 66 -15.27 11.15 -4.97
C PHE A 66 -15.33 10.62 -3.54
N ALA A 67 -15.02 11.46 -2.54
CA ALA A 67 -15.06 11.02 -1.16
C ALA A 67 -16.48 10.61 -0.74
N GLU A 68 -16.63 9.40 -0.21
CA GLU A 68 -17.87 8.86 0.32
C GLU A 68 -17.93 9.04 1.85
N PHE A 69 -16.79 8.90 2.53
CA PHE A 69 -16.68 9.05 3.98
C PHE A 69 -15.41 9.81 4.34
N PHE A 70 -15.54 11.02 4.86
CA PHE A 70 -14.39 11.88 5.15
C PHE A 70 -13.51 12.06 3.92
N ASN A 71 -12.33 11.45 3.88
CA ASN A 71 -11.39 11.48 2.75
C ASN A 71 -11.30 10.12 2.02
N ASP A 72 -12.16 9.15 2.34
CA ASP A 72 -12.16 7.81 1.77
C ASP A 72 -13.11 7.68 0.57
N PRO A 73 -12.78 6.83 -0.42
CA PRO A 73 -11.63 5.92 -0.46
C PRO A 73 -10.29 6.62 -0.78
N ILE A 74 -9.20 6.15 -0.16
CA ILE A 74 -7.83 6.64 -0.45
C ILE A 74 -7.43 6.38 -1.90
N LEU A 75 -7.81 5.23 -2.45
CA LEU A 75 -7.60 4.86 -3.85
C LEU A 75 -8.93 4.95 -4.61
N ILE A 76 -9.04 5.94 -5.50
CA ILE A 76 -10.25 6.17 -6.31
C ILE A 76 -10.14 5.39 -7.62
N TRP A 77 -9.18 5.73 -8.46
CA TRP A 77 -8.89 5.06 -9.72
C TRP A 77 -7.82 3.99 -9.52
N SER A 78 -7.94 2.86 -10.21
CA SER A 78 -7.01 1.73 -10.09
C SER A 78 -6.63 1.22 -11.47
N PRO A 79 -5.49 0.50 -11.61
CA PRO A 79 -5.18 -0.18 -12.85
C PRO A 79 -6.31 -1.15 -13.25
N VAL A 80 -6.59 -1.24 -14.54
CA VAL A 80 -7.57 -2.18 -15.10
C VAL A 80 -6.88 -3.32 -15.84
N VAL A 81 -7.53 -4.49 -15.90
CA VAL A 81 -7.13 -5.56 -16.81
C VAL A 81 -7.75 -5.33 -18.18
N GLU A 82 -6.90 -5.22 -19.19
CA GLU A 82 -7.27 -4.82 -20.54
C GLU A 82 -7.55 -6.07 -21.40
N VAL A 83 -8.83 -6.35 -21.70
CA VAL A 83 -9.27 -7.65 -22.28
C VAL A 83 -9.78 -7.61 -23.72
N ASN A 84 -9.89 -6.44 -24.36
CA ASN A 84 -10.50 -6.30 -25.69
C ASN A 84 -9.70 -5.34 -26.59
N HIS A 85 -8.44 -5.67 -26.91
CA HIS A 85 -7.65 -4.92 -27.89
C HIS A 85 -8.08 -5.37 -29.29
N THR A 86 -8.75 -4.46 -30.00
CA THR A 86 -9.43 -4.78 -31.28
C THR A 86 -8.53 -4.54 -32.50
N ASN A 87 -7.39 -3.88 -32.33
CA ASN A 87 -6.46 -3.57 -33.41
C ASN A 87 -5.04 -4.01 -33.05
N ASP A 88 -4.29 -4.52 -34.03
CA ASP A 88 -2.90 -5.00 -33.90
C ASP A 88 -1.89 -3.91 -33.45
N ASN A 89 -2.30 -2.63 -33.39
CA ASN A 89 -1.49 -1.50 -32.95
C ASN A 89 -1.76 -1.06 -31.49
N ASP A 90 -2.76 -1.64 -30.81
CA ASP A 90 -3.09 -1.29 -29.43
C ASP A 90 -2.29 -2.19 -28.46
N GLU A 91 -1.08 -1.75 -28.08
CA GLU A 91 -0.28 -2.46 -27.08
C GLU A 91 -0.89 -2.31 -25.68
N ALA A 92 -1.35 -3.44 -25.13
CA ALA A 92 -1.86 -3.56 -23.79
C ALA A 92 -0.74 -3.76 -22.76
N PHE A 93 -0.76 -3.03 -21.65
CA PHE A 93 0.24 -3.19 -20.60
C PHE A 93 -0.14 -4.34 -19.65
N LEU A 94 -1.41 -4.38 -19.21
CA LEU A 94 -1.90 -5.31 -18.20
C LEU A 94 -3.09 -6.14 -18.71
N VAL A 95 -2.79 -7.21 -19.44
CA VAL A 95 -3.80 -8.10 -20.06
C VAL A 95 -4.32 -9.22 -19.15
N GLU A 96 -3.73 -9.37 -17.96
CA GLU A 96 -4.03 -10.46 -17.03
C GLU A 96 -3.86 -9.96 -15.59
N GLN A 97 -4.51 -10.64 -14.64
CA GLN A 97 -4.40 -10.30 -13.22
C GLN A 97 -2.95 -10.45 -12.73
N PRO A 98 -2.41 -9.50 -11.92
CA PRO A 98 -1.02 -9.54 -11.46
C PRO A 98 -0.61 -10.84 -10.76
N PHE A 99 -1.47 -11.40 -9.91
CA PHE A 99 -1.20 -12.67 -9.24
C PHE A 99 -1.15 -13.85 -10.22
N ASP A 100 -1.95 -13.84 -11.29
CA ASP A 100 -1.94 -14.89 -12.31
C ASP A 100 -0.68 -14.79 -13.19
N ILE A 101 -0.25 -13.57 -13.53
CA ILE A 101 1.00 -13.32 -14.27
C ILE A 101 2.20 -13.93 -13.51
N ILE A 102 2.26 -13.74 -12.19
CA ILE A 102 3.33 -14.29 -11.35
C ILE A 102 3.23 -15.82 -11.29
N ARG A 103 2.06 -16.37 -10.95
CA ARG A 103 1.88 -17.82 -10.77
C ARG A 103 2.09 -18.62 -12.06
N LYS A 104 1.72 -18.05 -13.22
CA LYS A 104 1.98 -18.62 -14.55
C LYS A 104 3.41 -18.39 -15.05
N ARG A 105 4.27 -17.78 -14.23
CA ARG A 105 5.67 -17.46 -14.54
C ARG A 105 5.83 -16.61 -15.83
N LYS A 106 4.86 -15.72 -16.08
CA LYS A 106 4.87 -14.80 -17.22
C LYS A 106 5.52 -13.44 -16.88
N ALA A 107 5.74 -13.16 -15.60
CA ALA A 107 6.43 -11.95 -15.16
C ALA A 107 7.90 -11.92 -15.64
N ASN A 108 8.46 -10.71 -15.75
CA ASN A 108 9.90 -10.53 -15.87
C ASN A 108 10.53 -10.60 -14.47
N PHE A 109 10.95 -11.79 -14.05
CA PHE A 109 11.58 -11.98 -12.75
C PHE A 109 13.00 -11.39 -12.76
N VAL A 110 13.29 -10.59 -11.73
CA VAL A 110 14.60 -10.00 -11.45
C VAL A 110 14.82 -10.03 -9.93
N PRO A 111 16.06 -9.88 -9.43
CA PRO A 111 16.29 -9.65 -8.02
C PRO A 111 15.45 -8.48 -7.51
N PHE A 112 14.85 -8.65 -6.33
CA PHE A 112 13.82 -7.76 -5.84
C PHE A 112 14.04 -7.36 -4.38
N ILE A 113 13.90 -6.08 -4.05
CA ILE A 113 13.77 -5.60 -2.65
C ILE A 113 12.34 -5.11 -2.43
N THR A 114 11.71 -5.50 -1.34
CA THR A 114 10.43 -4.94 -0.92
C THR A 114 10.30 -4.81 0.59
N GLY A 115 9.38 -3.99 1.07
CA GLY A 115 9.15 -3.83 2.49
C GLY A 115 8.05 -2.85 2.80
N ILE A 116 7.87 -2.63 4.10
CA ILE A 116 6.86 -1.76 4.69
C ILE A 116 7.45 -1.01 5.87
N ASN A 117 6.81 0.11 6.24
CA ASN A 117 7.10 0.83 7.46
C ASN A 117 6.28 0.27 8.64
N LYS A 118 6.69 0.58 9.87
CA LYS A 118 6.03 0.11 11.10
C LYS A 118 4.59 0.57 11.23
N ASP A 119 4.32 1.83 10.89
CA ASP A 119 3.05 2.49 11.14
C ASP A 119 2.44 3.00 9.83
N GLU A 120 2.42 2.14 8.79
CA GLU A 120 1.84 2.44 7.48
C GLU A 120 0.42 3.01 7.58
N LEU A 121 0.18 4.12 6.87
CA LEU A 121 -1.11 4.84 6.83
C LEU A 121 -1.75 5.18 8.18
N ILE A 122 -1.03 5.12 9.29
CA ILE A 122 -1.60 5.40 10.62
C ILE A 122 -2.12 6.84 10.75
N GLY A 123 -1.61 7.77 9.94
CA GLY A 123 -2.03 9.17 9.91
C GLY A 123 -3.53 9.37 9.65
N VAL A 124 -4.24 8.38 9.09
CA VAL A 124 -5.69 8.46 8.84
C VAL A 124 -6.53 8.68 10.10
N VAL A 125 -6.00 8.36 11.29
CA VAL A 125 -6.73 8.51 12.56
C VAL A 125 -6.43 9.83 13.29
N ILE A 126 -5.43 10.61 12.85
CA ILE A 126 -4.95 11.80 13.57
C ILE A 126 -6.08 12.80 13.80
N GLU A 127 -6.81 13.16 12.74
CA GLU A 127 -7.90 14.14 12.84
C GLU A 127 -9.00 13.67 13.81
N ALA A 128 -9.43 12.41 13.68
CA ALA A 128 -10.47 11.85 14.54
C ALA A 128 -10.03 11.80 16.01
N GLU A 129 -8.78 11.44 16.27
CA GLU A 129 -8.21 11.38 17.61
C GLU A 129 -8.07 12.77 18.23
N GLU A 130 -7.51 13.75 17.51
CA GLU A 130 -7.37 15.12 18.01
C GLU A 130 -8.72 15.80 18.29
N GLN A 131 -9.72 15.55 17.44
CA GLN A 131 -11.08 16.04 17.67
C GLN A 131 -11.69 15.37 18.90
N ALA A 132 -11.56 14.05 19.05
CA ALA A 132 -12.09 13.33 20.19
C ALA A 132 -11.42 13.76 21.51
N GLN A 133 -10.11 14.05 21.52
CA GLN A 133 -9.40 14.59 22.68
C GLN A 133 -9.92 15.98 23.09
N LYS A 134 -10.41 16.77 22.12
CA LYS A 134 -11.08 18.07 22.35
C LYS A 134 -12.55 17.92 22.74
N GLY A 135 -13.04 16.69 22.96
CA GLY A 135 -14.42 16.40 23.33
C GLY A 135 -15.39 16.20 22.16
N ASN A 136 -14.88 16.15 20.91
CA ASN A 136 -15.69 15.94 19.71
C ASN A 136 -15.51 14.51 19.16
N ALA A 137 -16.31 13.56 19.64
CA ALA A 137 -16.27 12.16 19.20
C ALA A 137 -17.09 11.86 17.92
N LEU A 138 -17.57 12.89 17.20
CA LEU A 138 -18.49 12.72 16.08
C LEU A 138 -17.94 11.81 14.97
N MET A 139 -16.63 11.87 14.70
CA MET A 139 -16.00 11.00 13.70
C MET A 139 -16.06 9.53 14.13
N TYR A 140 -15.70 9.23 15.38
CA TYR A 140 -15.81 7.88 15.94
C TYR A 140 -17.26 7.39 15.95
N ASP A 141 -18.24 8.23 16.28
CA ASP A 141 -19.65 7.85 16.24
C ASP A 141 -20.10 7.48 14.82
N LYS A 142 -19.71 8.28 13.81
CA LYS A 142 -20.04 8.00 12.41
C LYS A 142 -19.41 6.71 11.91
N ILE A 143 -18.13 6.48 12.23
CA ILE A 143 -17.41 5.25 11.88
C ILE A 143 -18.03 4.05 12.59
N ASN A 144 -18.36 4.17 13.88
CA ASN A 144 -18.96 3.07 14.65
C ASN A 144 -20.32 2.65 14.11
N ARG A 145 -21.16 3.61 13.70
CA ARG A 145 -22.50 3.35 13.14
C ARG A 145 -22.48 2.73 11.76
N ASN A 146 -21.45 3.01 10.96
CA ASN A 146 -21.35 2.56 9.56
C ASN A 146 -20.08 1.75 9.33
N TRP A 147 -19.60 1.01 10.33
CA TRP A 147 -18.28 0.38 10.29
C TRP A 147 -18.09 -0.56 9.11
N ASP A 148 -19.14 -1.31 8.80
CA ASP A 148 -19.15 -2.24 7.69
C ASP A 148 -19.04 -1.55 6.34
N ILE A 149 -19.87 -0.53 6.12
CA ILE A 149 -19.84 0.27 4.89
C ILE A 149 -18.50 1.02 4.78
N TYR A 150 -18.09 1.67 5.87
CA TYR A 150 -16.87 2.48 5.94
C TYR A 150 -15.64 1.65 5.61
N THR A 151 -15.39 0.57 6.37
CA THR A 151 -14.19 -0.25 6.13
C THR A 151 -14.23 -0.96 4.79
N SER A 152 -15.41 -1.31 4.26
CA SER A 152 -15.53 -1.90 2.93
C SER A 152 -15.13 -0.95 1.80
N ILE A 153 -15.53 0.33 1.91
CA ILE A 153 -15.17 1.37 0.95
C ILE A 153 -13.71 1.77 1.12
N SER A 154 -13.29 2.10 2.34
CA SER A 154 -11.95 2.63 2.61
C SER A 154 -10.84 1.63 2.27
N LEU A 155 -11.11 0.33 2.47
CA LEU A 155 -10.18 -0.74 2.15
C LEU A 155 -10.47 -1.39 0.79
N GLY A 156 -11.48 -0.92 0.05
CA GLY A 156 -11.75 -1.32 -1.33
C GLY A 156 -12.00 -2.82 -1.56
N TYR A 157 -12.50 -3.57 -0.58
CA TYR A 157 -12.56 -5.04 -0.67
C TYR A 157 -13.91 -5.61 -1.17
N THR A 158 -15.04 -4.92 -1.03
CA THR A 158 -16.29 -5.28 -1.72
C THR A 158 -17.30 -4.13 -1.63
N ARG A 159 -18.35 -4.19 -2.44
CA ARG A 159 -19.56 -3.38 -2.24
C ARG A 159 -20.82 -4.25 -2.06
N GLU A 160 -20.64 -5.56 -2.05
CA GLU A 160 -21.70 -6.53 -1.78
C GLU A 160 -22.00 -6.55 -0.27
N GLU A 161 -23.21 -6.11 0.11
CA GLU A 161 -23.61 -5.88 1.50
C GLU A 161 -23.35 -7.08 2.42
N GLY A 162 -23.75 -8.29 2.03
CA GLY A 162 -23.55 -9.49 2.86
C GLY A 162 -22.08 -9.85 3.08
N ARG A 163 -21.25 -9.72 2.04
CA ARG A 163 -19.81 -9.96 2.12
C ARG A 163 -19.09 -8.84 2.89
N ALA A 164 -19.50 -7.59 2.70
CA ALA A 164 -19.01 -6.41 3.40
C ALA A 164 -19.22 -6.52 4.91
N ALA A 165 -20.46 -6.82 5.32
CA ALA A 165 -20.80 -6.99 6.73
C ALA A 165 -20.00 -8.13 7.38
N ARG A 166 -19.87 -9.27 6.70
CA ARG A 166 -19.12 -10.42 7.22
C ARG A 166 -17.66 -10.07 7.48
N ILE A 167 -16.94 -9.59 6.47
CA ILE A 167 -15.50 -9.26 6.57
C ILE A 167 -15.27 -8.14 7.58
N SER A 168 -16.11 -7.10 7.56
CA SER A 168 -16.02 -5.99 8.51
C SER A 168 -16.20 -6.41 9.96
N ASN A 169 -17.09 -7.37 10.24
CA ASN A 169 -17.29 -7.88 11.58
C ASN A 169 -16.06 -8.62 12.10
N GLU A 170 -15.38 -9.40 11.25
CA GLU A 170 -14.09 -10.01 11.58
C GLU A 170 -13.05 -8.93 11.88
N TRP A 171 -12.96 -7.88 11.08
CA TRP A 171 -12.06 -6.75 11.34
C TRP A 171 -12.37 -6.00 12.63
N ARG A 172 -13.64 -5.81 12.97
CA ARG A 172 -14.00 -5.24 14.28
C ARG A 172 -13.55 -6.15 15.42
N MET A 173 -13.69 -7.46 15.26
CA MET A 173 -13.25 -8.43 16.26
C MET A 173 -11.72 -8.42 16.40
N ASP A 174 -10.97 -8.52 15.31
CA ASP A 174 -9.52 -8.66 15.36
C ASP A 174 -8.81 -7.38 15.78
N TYR A 175 -9.24 -6.22 15.25
CA TYR A 175 -8.54 -4.94 15.47
C TYR A 175 -9.10 -4.16 16.66
N LEU A 176 -10.41 -4.24 16.92
CA LEU A 176 -11.05 -3.49 18.01
C LEU A 176 -11.49 -4.37 19.18
N LYS A 177 -11.28 -5.68 19.11
CA LYS A 177 -11.73 -6.66 20.13
C LYS A 177 -13.23 -6.61 20.36
N ASN A 178 -13.98 -6.41 19.27
CA ASN A 178 -15.44 -6.25 19.26
C ASN A 178 -15.94 -5.10 20.16
N ARG A 179 -15.10 -4.08 20.38
CA ARG A 179 -15.47 -2.84 21.08
C ARG A 179 -15.69 -1.73 20.07
N PRO A 180 -16.55 -0.73 20.37
CA PRO A 180 -16.62 0.49 19.59
C PRO A 180 -15.25 1.17 19.49
N LEU A 181 -14.98 1.80 18.36
CA LEU A 181 -13.85 2.69 18.15
C LEU A 181 -13.93 3.88 19.13
N SER A 182 -12.80 4.25 19.72
CA SER A 182 -12.67 5.25 20.76
C SER A 182 -11.22 5.73 20.90
N LEU A 183 -10.99 6.75 21.74
CA LEU A 183 -9.65 7.20 22.15
C LEU A 183 -8.75 6.09 22.71
N GLY A 184 -9.34 5.00 23.24
CA GLY A 184 -8.59 3.91 23.87
C GLY A 184 -8.15 2.79 22.91
N ASN A 185 -8.63 2.80 21.66
CA ASN A 185 -8.39 1.71 20.71
C ASN A 185 -8.30 2.15 19.23
N TYR A 186 -8.10 3.45 18.97
CA TYR A 186 -8.02 3.99 17.61
C TYR A 186 -6.89 3.40 16.76
N GLN A 187 -5.82 2.90 17.40
CA GLN A 187 -4.74 2.22 16.70
C GLN A 187 -5.23 0.99 15.94
N GLY A 188 -6.33 0.36 16.37
CA GLY A 188 -6.95 -0.74 15.62
C GLY A 188 -7.51 -0.29 14.27
N LEU A 189 -8.08 0.92 14.19
CA LEU A 189 -8.53 1.49 12.92
C LEU A 189 -7.34 1.75 11.99
N ALA A 190 -6.28 2.35 12.52
CA ALA A 190 -5.06 2.56 11.74
C ALA A 190 -4.45 1.25 11.23
N GLN A 191 -4.41 0.23 12.09
CA GLN A 191 -3.85 -1.08 11.77
C GLN A 191 -4.62 -1.79 10.65
N VAL A 192 -5.95 -1.69 10.61
CA VAL A 192 -6.73 -2.29 9.52
C VAL A 192 -6.52 -1.55 8.19
N TYR A 193 -6.31 -0.23 8.22
CA TYR A 193 -5.90 0.55 7.04
C TYR A 193 -4.52 0.15 6.54
N ALA A 194 -3.55 0.09 7.45
CA ALA A 194 -2.18 -0.33 7.17
C ALA A 194 -2.17 -1.69 6.48
N ASP A 195 -2.92 -2.65 7.03
CA ASP A 195 -2.93 -4.00 6.50
C ASP A 195 -3.67 -4.10 5.17
N GLY A 196 -4.84 -3.49 5.04
CA GLY A 196 -5.65 -3.61 3.83
C GLY A 196 -5.12 -2.89 2.60
N LEU A 197 -4.36 -1.81 2.79
CA LEU A 197 -3.87 -1.00 1.67
C LEU A 197 -2.37 -1.15 1.41
N ILE A 198 -1.58 -1.59 2.39
CA ILE A 198 -0.12 -1.70 2.26
C ILE A 198 0.41 -3.09 2.64
N ASN A 199 0.23 -3.52 3.90
CA ASN A 199 0.98 -4.68 4.41
C ASN A 199 0.55 -5.98 3.74
N PHE A 200 -0.75 -6.19 3.55
CA PHE A 200 -1.25 -7.41 2.91
C PHE A 200 -0.89 -7.49 1.43
N PRO A 201 -1.04 -6.43 0.60
CA PRO A 201 -0.52 -6.43 -0.77
C PRO A 201 0.97 -6.79 -0.86
N VAL A 202 1.82 -6.22 0.00
CA VAL A 202 3.26 -6.55 0.04
C VAL A 202 3.49 -7.99 0.49
N HIS A 203 2.80 -8.46 1.52
CA HIS A 203 2.90 -9.83 2.01
C HIS A 203 2.55 -10.84 0.91
N ARG A 204 1.41 -10.63 0.24
CA ARG A 204 0.96 -11.49 -0.86
C ARG A 204 1.96 -11.51 -2.01
N PHE A 205 2.45 -10.34 -2.43
CA PHE A 205 3.45 -10.25 -3.49
C PHE A 205 4.71 -11.04 -3.13
N GLU A 206 5.24 -10.82 -1.92
CA GLU A 206 6.43 -11.51 -1.42
C GLU A 206 6.24 -13.03 -1.45
N ARG A 207 5.11 -13.54 -0.97
CA ARG A 207 4.80 -14.98 -0.97
C ARG A 207 4.75 -15.54 -2.38
N LEU A 208 4.08 -14.84 -3.30
CA LEU A 208 4.01 -15.23 -4.71
C LEU A 208 5.39 -15.22 -5.38
N MET A 209 6.20 -14.19 -5.13
CA MET A 209 7.55 -14.13 -5.67
C MET A 209 8.43 -15.24 -5.09
N ALA A 210 8.38 -15.49 -3.78
CA ALA A 210 9.14 -16.55 -3.13
C ALA A 210 8.77 -17.97 -3.60
N GLU A 211 7.55 -18.17 -4.11
CA GLU A 211 7.09 -19.47 -4.65
C GLU A 211 7.37 -19.64 -6.15
N TYR A 212 7.14 -18.60 -6.95
CA TYR A 212 7.13 -18.70 -8.41
C TYR A 212 8.32 -18.07 -9.12
N SER A 213 9.07 -17.18 -8.47
CA SER A 213 10.30 -16.59 -9.01
C SER A 213 11.50 -17.52 -8.80
N SER A 214 12.47 -17.48 -9.72
CA SER A 214 13.80 -18.06 -9.51
C SER A 214 14.81 -17.05 -8.92
N GLU A 215 14.38 -15.80 -8.72
CA GLU A 215 15.23 -14.69 -8.29
C GLU A 215 15.11 -14.41 -6.80
N SER A 216 16.19 -13.86 -6.23
CA SER A 216 16.24 -13.48 -4.81
C SER A 216 15.27 -12.34 -4.49
N VAL A 217 14.48 -12.52 -3.43
CA VAL A 217 13.60 -11.49 -2.86
C VAL A 217 14.12 -11.12 -1.49
N PHE A 218 14.46 -9.85 -1.27
CA PHE A 218 14.90 -9.33 0.02
C PHE A 218 13.78 -8.49 0.63
N LYS A 219 13.41 -8.81 1.87
CA LYS A 219 12.34 -8.10 2.58
C LYS A 219 12.91 -7.19 3.66
N TYR A 220 12.41 -5.95 3.78
CA TYR A 220 12.71 -5.07 4.90
C TYR A 220 11.47 -4.76 5.74
N PHE A 221 11.72 -4.41 7.00
CA PHE A 221 10.76 -3.80 7.91
C PHE A 221 11.36 -2.52 8.49
N TYR A 222 10.88 -1.37 8.03
CA TYR A 222 11.45 -0.09 8.43
C TYR A 222 10.74 0.42 9.70
N VAL A 223 11.50 0.51 10.79
CA VAL A 223 10.99 0.88 12.11
C VAL A 223 11.71 2.09 12.71
N TYR A 224 12.70 2.63 11.99
CA TYR A 224 13.47 3.77 12.45
C TYR A 224 12.65 5.06 12.38
N GLN A 225 12.48 5.72 13.53
CA GLN A 225 11.84 7.04 13.59
C GLN A 225 12.88 8.15 13.33
N GLY A 226 12.81 8.74 12.14
CA GLY A 226 13.63 9.91 11.76
C GLY A 226 13.34 11.17 12.58
N CYS A 227 14.11 12.24 12.37
CA CYS A 227 13.79 13.55 12.96
C CYS A 227 12.48 14.12 12.40
N GLU A 228 12.22 13.88 11.13
CA GLU A 228 11.01 14.30 10.43
C GLU A 228 10.10 13.10 10.12
N SER A 229 8.82 13.40 9.91
CA SER A 229 7.80 12.41 9.54
C SER A 229 6.69 13.08 8.75
N PHE A 230 6.12 12.35 7.79
CA PHE A 230 4.95 12.77 7.02
C PHE A 230 3.68 12.88 7.87
N SER A 231 3.66 12.35 9.09
CA SER A 231 2.55 12.49 10.02
C SER A 231 3.03 12.92 11.40
N LYS A 232 2.60 14.12 11.78
CA LYS A 232 2.86 14.73 13.08
C LYS A 232 1.54 15.08 13.74
N TRP A 233 1.50 14.98 15.06
CA TRP A 233 0.43 15.56 15.87
C TRP A 233 0.47 17.10 15.77
N SER A 234 -0.62 17.76 16.14
CA SER A 234 -0.72 19.23 16.14
C SER A 234 0.33 19.92 17.03
N ASN A 235 0.89 19.20 18.00
CA ASN A 235 1.99 19.67 18.86
C ASN A 235 3.39 19.51 18.23
N GLY A 236 3.47 19.02 16.98
CA GLY A 236 4.70 18.82 16.22
C GLY A 236 5.41 17.48 16.49
N THR A 237 4.94 16.66 17.43
CA THR A 237 5.54 15.34 17.68
C THR A 237 5.25 14.36 16.55
N ASN A 238 6.25 13.59 16.14
CA ASN A 238 6.07 12.52 15.15
C ASN A 238 5.10 11.49 15.69
N TYR A 239 4.15 11.09 14.86
CA TYR A 239 3.14 10.11 15.26
C TYR A 239 3.77 8.71 15.39
N GLY A 240 4.57 8.34 14.40
CA GLY A 240 5.14 7.01 14.22
C GLY A 240 5.98 6.96 12.95
N VAL A 241 6.34 5.76 12.52
CA VAL A 241 7.13 5.52 11.31
C VAL A 241 6.16 5.25 10.18
N VAL A 242 5.65 6.33 9.60
CA VAL A 242 4.46 6.30 8.74
C VAL A 242 4.84 6.11 7.28
N HIS A 243 3.81 5.96 6.44
CA HIS A 243 3.96 5.87 4.99
C HIS A 243 4.83 7.02 4.43
N LYS A 244 5.88 6.66 3.68
CA LYS A 244 6.90 7.55 3.06
C LYS A 244 8.00 8.08 3.99
N ASP A 245 8.01 7.81 5.29
CA ASP A 245 9.02 8.38 6.19
C ASP A 245 10.47 8.02 5.82
N GLU A 246 10.71 6.84 5.26
CA GLU A 246 12.02 6.43 4.76
C GLU A 246 12.46 7.25 3.53
N LEU A 247 11.51 7.79 2.76
CA LEU A 247 11.80 8.63 1.60
C LEU A 247 12.43 9.97 2.01
N ILE A 248 12.20 10.45 3.23
CA ILE A 248 12.83 11.68 3.75
C ILE A 248 14.35 11.52 3.85
N LEU A 249 14.83 10.29 4.09
CA LEU A 249 16.26 9.98 4.14
C LEU A 249 16.87 9.70 2.76
N LEU A 250 16.05 9.40 1.75
CA LEU A 250 16.50 9.10 0.40
C LEU A 250 16.44 10.29 -0.55
N PHE A 251 15.49 11.19 -0.33
CA PHE A 251 15.20 12.29 -1.23
C PHE A 251 15.11 13.62 -0.48
N LYS A 252 15.52 14.69 -1.16
CA LYS A 252 15.25 16.04 -0.69
C LYS A 252 13.77 16.36 -0.94
N VAL A 253 12.95 16.27 0.10
CA VAL A 253 11.51 16.57 0.03
C VAL A 253 11.27 18.03 0.46
N GLY A 254 10.63 18.83 -0.40
CA GLY A 254 10.28 20.22 -0.08
C GLY A 254 9.35 20.31 1.13
N GLY A 255 9.57 21.31 1.99
CA GLY A 255 8.79 21.50 3.23
C GLY A 255 9.32 20.74 4.44
N PHE A 256 10.27 19.81 4.26
CA PHE A 256 10.94 19.12 5.36
C PHE A 256 12.29 19.77 5.69
N LEU A 257 12.67 19.70 6.97
CA LEU A 257 14.02 20.04 7.40
C LEU A 257 15.01 18.99 6.87
N PRO A 258 16.28 19.35 6.63
CA PRO A 258 17.31 18.37 6.33
C PRO A 258 17.40 17.29 7.41
N PRO A 259 17.77 16.05 7.05
CA PRO A 259 18.04 14.98 8.02
C PRO A 259 19.01 15.45 9.10
N CYS A 260 18.68 15.15 10.35
CA CYS A 260 19.48 15.59 11.50
C CYS A 260 20.61 14.59 11.79
N TYR A 261 21.50 14.90 12.75
CA TYR A 261 22.65 14.05 13.06
C TYR A 261 22.29 12.59 13.39
N LYS A 262 21.18 12.34 14.11
CA LYS A 262 20.74 10.98 14.42
C LYS A 262 20.34 10.17 13.17
N ASP A 263 19.88 10.85 12.13
CA ASP A 263 19.39 10.22 10.90
C ASP A 263 20.55 9.80 9.98
N TRP A 264 21.74 10.40 10.15
CA TRP A 264 22.89 10.23 9.24
C TRP A 264 23.24 8.78 8.99
N LYS A 265 23.28 7.95 10.04
CA LYS A 265 23.62 6.53 9.93
C LYS A 265 22.62 5.78 9.04
N ASN A 266 21.33 6.05 9.18
CA ASN A 266 20.30 5.39 8.38
C ASN A 266 20.17 6.00 6.98
N LEU A 267 20.48 7.30 6.82
CA LEU A 267 20.63 7.93 5.51
C LEU A 267 21.72 7.23 4.69
N GLU A 268 22.92 7.09 5.24
CA GLU A 268 24.03 6.38 4.57
C GLU A 268 23.67 4.92 4.27
N ARG A 269 23.05 4.22 5.23
CA ARG A 269 22.60 2.83 5.03
C ARG A 269 21.57 2.70 3.90
N LEU A 270 20.54 3.54 3.86
CA LEU A 270 19.50 3.44 2.84
C LEU A 270 20.04 3.82 1.45
N GLY A 271 20.83 4.88 1.36
CA GLY A 271 21.50 5.28 0.13
C GLY A 271 22.44 4.19 -0.40
N GLY A 272 23.26 3.63 0.49
CA GLY A 272 24.16 2.52 0.18
C GLY A 272 23.43 1.27 -0.28
N ILE A 273 22.29 0.92 0.35
CA ILE A 273 21.46 -0.22 -0.08
C ILE A 273 20.96 -0.03 -1.50
N ILE A 274 20.38 1.14 -1.81
CA ILE A 274 19.82 1.42 -3.14
C ILE A 274 20.92 1.40 -4.20
N GLU A 275 22.03 2.09 -3.95
CA GLU A 275 23.16 2.17 -4.87
C GLU A 275 23.77 0.80 -5.15
N TYR A 276 24.07 0.06 -4.07
CA TYR A 276 24.74 -1.22 -4.20
C TYR A 276 23.82 -2.28 -4.81
N PHE A 277 22.54 -2.29 -4.45
CA PHE A 277 21.55 -3.16 -5.06
C PHE A 277 21.40 -2.85 -6.54
N ALA A 278 21.24 -1.60 -6.95
CA ALA A 278 21.12 -1.22 -8.36
C ALA A 278 22.31 -1.73 -9.20
N LYS A 279 23.53 -1.64 -8.66
CA LYS A 279 24.77 -2.09 -9.33
C LYS A 279 24.91 -3.62 -9.34
N ASN A 280 24.66 -4.29 -8.22
CA ASN A 280 25.12 -5.67 -7.99
C ASN A 280 24.00 -6.70 -7.85
N GLY A 281 22.78 -6.29 -7.46
CA GLY A 281 21.67 -7.22 -7.19
C GLY A 281 21.73 -7.88 -5.82
N LYS A 282 22.69 -7.46 -4.99
CA LYS A 282 22.80 -7.78 -3.58
C LYS A 282 22.50 -6.51 -2.77
N PRO A 283 21.93 -6.60 -1.56
CA PRO A 283 21.55 -5.40 -0.82
C PRO A 283 22.73 -4.51 -0.42
N PHE A 284 23.88 -5.07 -0.07
CA PHE A 284 25.10 -4.33 0.27
C PHE A 284 26.34 -5.24 0.14
N SER A 285 27.53 -4.65 0.29
CA SER A 285 28.81 -5.35 0.31
C SER A 285 29.11 -5.94 1.68
N ASP A 286 29.63 -7.18 1.74
CA ASP A 286 30.04 -7.83 2.99
C ASP A 286 31.20 -7.08 3.70
N ASN A 287 31.93 -6.24 2.96
CA ASN A 287 33.07 -5.46 3.47
C ASN A 287 32.70 -4.03 3.89
N ASP A 288 31.44 -3.63 3.76
CA ASP A 288 31.02 -2.26 4.10
C ASP A 288 30.81 -2.12 5.62
N PRO A 289 31.51 -1.17 6.29
CA PRO A 289 31.42 -0.97 7.73
C PRO A 289 30.01 -0.67 8.25
N PHE A 290 29.11 -0.13 7.42
CA PHE A 290 27.72 0.14 7.84
C PHE A 290 26.89 -1.14 8.04
N TYR A 291 27.35 -2.27 7.50
CA TYR A 291 26.65 -3.56 7.47
C TYR A 291 27.51 -4.75 7.95
N SER A 292 28.71 -4.52 8.48
CA SER A 292 29.69 -5.58 8.81
C SER A 292 29.20 -6.63 9.81
N SER A 293 28.13 -6.35 10.55
CA SER A 293 27.52 -7.26 11.54
C SER A 293 26.28 -7.99 11.03
N ILE A 294 25.91 -7.84 9.75
CA ILE A 294 24.65 -8.35 9.23
C ILE A 294 24.78 -8.92 7.82
N GLU A 295 24.16 -10.08 7.60
CA GLU A 295 23.97 -10.66 6.26
C GLU A 295 22.48 -10.58 5.92
N TRP A 296 22.13 -9.83 4.88
CA TRP A 296 20.72 -9.73 4.46
C TRP A 296 20.36 -10.91 3.56
N GLN A 297 19.82 -11.96 4.17
CA GLN A 297 19.39 -13.16 3.47
C GLN A 297 18.04 -12.96 2.75
N PRO A 298 17.85 -13.56 1.57
CA PRO A 298 16.56 -13.51 0.87
C PRO A 298 15.48 -14.29 1.63
N THR A 299 14.24 -13.82 1.51
CA THR A 299 13.05 -14.50 2.05
C THR A 299 12.64 -15.66 1.16
N THR A 300 12.18 -16.76 1.77
CA THR A 300 11.66 -17.92 1.04
C THR A 300 10.31 -18.34 1.61
N LEU A 301 9.59 -19.20 0.89
CA LEU A 301 8.29 -19.70 1.32
C LEU A 301 8.34 -20.44 2.68
N ASN A 302 9.41 -21.21 2.89
CA ASN A 302 9.60 -22.07 4.07
C ASN A 302 10.37 -21.36 5.20
N GLU A 303 11.25 -20.43 4.85
CA GLU A 303 12.03 -19.61 5.77
C GLU A 303 11.77 -18.13 5.49
N PRO A 304 10.58 -17.61 5.85
CA PRO A 304 10.32 -16.19 5.73
C PRO A 304 11.25 -15.43 6.67
N LYS A 305 11.87 -14.35 6.17
CA LYS A 305 12.79 -13.51 6.94
C LYS A 305 12.80 -12.09 6.39
N TYR A 306 13.16 -11.13 7.22
CA TYR A 306 13.26 -9.73 6.82
C TYR A 306 14.38 -9.02 7.59
N LEU A 307 14.93 -7.98 6.98
CA LEU A 307 15.82 -7.05 7.64
C LEU A 307 14.99 -5.99 8.35
N LYS A 308 15.03 -5.97 9.68
CA LYS A 308 14.51 -4.84 10.46
C LYS A 308 15.53 -3.70 10.40
N ILE A 309 15.08 -2.55 9.92
CA ILE A 309 15.87 -1.32 9.80
C ILE A 309 15.42 -0.36 10.91
N ASP A 310 16.20 -0.32 11.99
CA ASP A 310 16.05 0.56 13.15
C ASP A 310 17.32 1.41 13.32
N GLU A 311 17.63 1.86 14.55
CA GLU A 311 18.97 2.36 14.90
C GLU A 311 20.08 1.33 14.58
N GLU A 312 19.76 0.05 14.77
CA GLU A 312 20.56 -1.09 14.32
C GLU A 312 19.83 -1.96 13.31
N LEU A 313 20.63 -2.67 12.51
CA LEU A 313 20.13 -3.62 11.53
C LEU A 313 20.07 -5.01 12.16
N THR A 314 18.92 -5.67 12.08
CA THR A 314 18.74 -7.03 12.59
C THR A 314 17.95 -7.87 11.60
N MET A 315 18.44 -9.07 11.29
CA MET A 315 17.69 -10.07 10.53
C MET A 315 16.73 -10.77 11.48
N GLU A 316 15.45 -10.76 11.15
CA GLU A 316 14.41 -11.43 11.90
C GLU A 316 13.82 -12.58 11.07
N ASN A 317 13.58 -13.71 11.73
CA ASN A 317 12.89 -14.85 11.15
C ASN A 317 11.39 -14.71 11.36
N GLY A 318 10.60 -14.98 10.33
CA GLY A 318 9.15 -14.97 10.36
C GLY A 318 8.52 -13.99 9.37
N ILE A 319 7.20 -13.85 9.51
CA ILE A 319 6.37 -12.96 8.71
C ILE A 319 6.06 -11.72 9.55
N ILE A 320 6.32 -10.53 9.01
CA ILE A 320 5.92 -9.27 9.65
C ILE A 320 4.40 -9.32 9.90
N TYR A 321 3.98 -9.13 11.16
CA TYR A 321 2.58 -9.23 11.56
C TYR A 321 1.90 -10.56 11.23
N LYS A 322 2.62 -11.69 11.32
CA LYS A 322 2.18 -13.05 10.95
C LYS A 322 0.70 -13.36 11.20
N ARG A 323 0.19 -13.12 12.41
CA ARG A 323 -1.22 -13.39 12.74
C ARG A 323 -2.15 -12.62 11.81
N ARG A 324 -1.99 -11.30 11.71
CA ARG A 324 -2.84 -10.44 10.87
C ARG A 324 -2.76 -10.87 9.42
N MET A 325 -1.55 -11.10 8.90
CA MET A 325 -1.37 -11.51 7.50
C MET A 325 -2.07 -12.85 7.18
N ASN A 326 -2.06 -13.81 8.11
CA ASN A 326 -2.82 -15.05 7.97
C ASN A 326 -4.33 -14.79 7.95
N ASP A 327 -4.84 -13.95 8.86
CA ASP A 327 -6.26 -13.59 8.91
C ASP A 327 -6.70 -12.96 7.56
N TRP A 328 -5.85 -12.11 6.96
CA TRP A 328 -6.10 -11.54 5.62
C TRP A 328 -6.04 -12.57 4.48
N GLU A 329 -5.11 -13.53 4.50
CA GLU A 329 -5.10 -14.62 3.51
C GLU A 329 -6.36 -15.47 3.60
N ASP A 330 -6.85 -15.76 4.81
CA ASP A 330 -8.08 -16.53 5.03
C ASP A 330 -9.33 -15.79 4.52
N GLN A 331 -9.37 -14.46 4.65
CA GLN A 331 -10.50 -13.66 4.14
C GLN A 331 -10.47 -13.47 2.61
N PHE A 332 -9.30 -13.51 2.00
CA PHE A 332 -9.11 -13.21 0.58
C PHE A 332 -8.30 -14.27 -0.17
N PRO A 333 -8.65 -15.57 -0.09
CA PRO A 333 -7.82 -16.61 -0.68
C PRO A 333 -7.69 -16.44 -2.20
N LEU A 334 -6.52 -16.76 -2.75
CA LEU A 334 -6.34 -16.85 -4.19
C LEU A 334 -7.02 -18.13 -4.72
N ASN A 335 -7.83 -17.99 -5.76
CA ASN A 335 -8.46 -19.14 -6.44
C ASN A 335 -7.39 -20.07 -7.03
N SER A 336 -7.73 -21.35 -7.20
CA SER A 336 -6.90 -22.26 -8.00
C SER A 336 -6.79 -21.76 -9.44
N ILE A 337 -5.62 -21.93 -10.05
CA ILE A 337 -5.48 -21.68 -11.49
C ILE A 337 -6.20 -22.80 -12.20
N ALA A 338 -7.12 -22.46 -13.11
CA ALA A 338 -7.60 -23.41 -14.10
C ALA A 338 -6.38 -23.82 -14.95
N VAL A 339 -6.00 -25.10 -14.82
CA VAL A 339 -4.86 -25.71 -15.51
C VAL A 339 -5.08 -25.72 -17.02
#